data_AF-A0A496TGU7-F1
#
_entry.id   AF-A0A496TGU7-F1
#
_cell.length_a   1.000
_cell.length_b   1.000
_cell.length_c   1.000
_cell.angle_alpha   90.00
_cell.angle_beta   90.00
_cell.angle_gamma   90.00
#
_symmetry.space_group_name_H-M   'P 1'
#
loop_
_entity.id
_entity.type
_entity.pdbx_description
1 polymer ?
#
loop_
_entity_poly.entity_id
_entity_poly.type
_entity_poly.pdbx_seq_one_letter_code
_entity_poly.pdbx_strand_id
1 'polypeptide(L)' 'WPTNVVEDMIGALRENREPLINGSEGRKSLELVKAIYESDRTEKVMKLPL' A
#
# COMPACT_ATOMS: atom_id res chain seq x y z
N TRP A 1 7.57 -13.20 14.61
CA TRP A 1 7.60 -12.14 13.57
C TRP A 1 7.97 -12.79 12.24
N PRO A 2 7.22 -12.53 11.16
CA PRO A 2 7.53 -13.10 9.84
C PRO A 2 8.84 -12.51 9.29
N THR A 3 9.63 -13.30 8.56
CA THR A 3 10.91 -12.85 8.00
C THR A 3 10.71 -12.01 6.73
N ASN A 4 9.58 -12.17 6.03
CA ASN A 4 9.21 -11.37 4.85
C ASN A 4 7.68 -11.32 4.63
N VAL A 5 7.24 -10.57 3.61
CA VAL A 5 5.83 -10.34 3.29
C VAL A 5 5.08 -11.59 2.82
N VAL A 6 5.78 -12.56 2.21
CA VAL A 6 5.16 -13.81 1.74
C VAL A 6 4.84 -14.70 2.93
N GLU A 7 5.78 -14.82 3.88
CA GLU A 7 5.55 -15.56 5.12
C GLU A 7 4.44 -14.95 5.97
N ASP A 8 4.35 -13.62 6.04
CA ASP A 8 3.26 -12.95 6.74
C ASP A 8 1.90 -13.29 6.12
N MET A 9 1.78 -13.19 4.80
CA MET A 9 0.54 -13.55 4.10
C MET A 9 0.15 -15.02 4.33
N ILE A 10 1.12 -15.94 4.27
CA ILE A 10 0.85 -17.37 4.54
C ILE A 10 0.38 -17.56 5.99
N GLY A 11 1.01 -16.87 6.96
CA GLY A 11 0.59 -16.91 8.36
C GLY A 11 -0.81 -16.34 8.57
N ALA A 12 -1.11 -15.21 7.94
CA ALA A 12 -2.42 -14.56 7.99
C ALA A 12 -3.55 -15.49 7.55
N LEU A 13 -3.35 -16.24 6.46
CA LEU A 13 -4.30 -17.24 5.98
C LEU A 13 -4.51 -18.39 6.97
N ARG A 14 -3.43 -18.90 7.57
CA ARG A 14 -3.49 -20.03 8.53
C ARG A 14 -4.16 -19.65 9.84
N GLU A 15 -3.92 -18.43 10.30
CA GLU A 15 -4.40 -17.90 11.59
C GLU A 15 -5.75 -17.17 11.46
N ASN A 16 -6.29 -17.07 10.24
CA ASN A 16 -7.51 -16.30 9.93
C ASN A 16 -7.46 -14.87 10.49
N ARG A 17 -6.35 -14.19 10.25
CA ARG A 17 -6.13 -12.77 10.60
C ARG A 17 -5.82 -11.97 9.34
N GLU A 18 -5.85 -10.65 9.46
CA GLU A 18 -5.31 -9.77 8.42
C GLU A 18 -3.77 -9.92 8.33
N PRO A 19 -3.20 -9.81 7.12
CA PRO A 19 -1.76 -9.62 6.98
C PRO A 19 -1.34 -8.26 7.57
N LEU A 20 -0.04 -8.10 7.82
CA LEU A 20 0.57 -6.86 8.31
C LEU A 20 0.14 -5.64 7.49
N ILE A 21 0.02 -5.82 6.17
CA ILE A 21 -0.48 -4.81 5.24
C ILE A 21 -1.59 -5.42 4.39
N ASN A 22 -2.82 -4.98 4.62
CA ASN A 22 -3.95 -5.39 3.82
C ASN A 22 -4.04 -4.57 2.51
N GLY A 23 -4.95 -4.99 1.62
CA GLY A 23 -5.08 -4.37 0.30
C GLY A 23 -5.46 -2.88 0.34
N SER A 24 -6.25 -2.44 1.34
CA SER A 24 -6.58 -1.02 1.50
C SER A 24 -5.38 -0.18 1.89
N GLU A 25 -4.55 -0.65 2.83
CA GLU A 25 -3.33 0.07 3.21
C GLU A 25 -2.31 0.07 2.07
N GLY A 26 -2.14 -1.05 1.36
CA GLY A 26 -1.25 -1.13 0.20
C GLY A 26 -1.65 -0.16 -0.95
N ARG A 27 -2.96 0.09 -1.14
CA ARG A 27 -3.43 1.04 -2.16
C ARG A 27 -3.02 2.48 -1.87
N LYS A 28 -2.89 2.89 -0.61
CA LYS A 28 -2.46 4.26 -0.25
C LYS A 28 -1.05 4.56 -0.74
N SER A 29 -0.14 3.58 -0.69
CA SER A 29 1.22 3.74 -1.24
C SER A 29 1.20 3.96 -2.76
N LEU A 30 0.38 3.19 -3.48
CA LEU A 30 0.24 3.35 -4.93
C LEU A 30 -0.37 4.70 -5.30
N GLU A 31 -1.35 5.14 -4.52
CA GLU A 31 -1.98 6.45 -4.68
C GLU A 31 -0.97 7.59 -4.53
N LEU A 32 -0.10 7.53 -3.52
CA LEU A 32 0.97 8.50 -3.33
C LEU A 32 1.94 8.53 -4.52
N VAL A 33 2.37 7.35 -5.01
CA VAL A 33 3.26 7.26 -6.19
C VAL A 33 2.60 7.87 -7.42
N LYS A 34 1.30 7.61 -7.63
CA LYS A 34 0.53 8.24 -8.72
C LYS A 34 0.46 9.77 -8.57
N ALA A 35 0.24 10.27 -7.36
CA ALA A 35 0.18 11.69 -7.09
C ALA A 35 1.52 12.39 -7.37
N ILE A 36 2.65 11.73 -7.09
CA ILE A 36 3.99 12.25 -7.43
C ILE A 36 4.14 12.41 -8.94
N TYR A 37 3.82 11.38 -9.73
CA TYR A 37 3.90 11.45 -11.19
C TYR A 37 2.93 12.48 -11.78
N GLU A 38 1.73 12.60 -11.24
CA GLU A 38 0.76 13.60 -11.68
C GLU A 38 1.19 15.02 -11.33
N SER A 39 1.78 15.23 -10.15
CA SER A 39 2.37 16.51 -9.74
C SER A 39 3.49 16.94 -10.66
N ASP A 40 4.40 16.03 -11.02
CA ASP A 40 5.50 16.30 -11.95
C ASP A 40 4.98 16.69 -13.34
N ARG A 41 4.01 15.92 -13.87
CA ARG A 41 3.43 16.16 -15.19
C ARG A 41 2.64 17.47 -15.29
N THR A 42 2.05 17.94 -14.20
CA THR A 42 1.12 19.08 -14.20
C THR A 42 1.66 20.32 -13.52
N GLU A 43 2.80 20.23 -12.85
CA GLU A 43 3.39 21.27 -11.98
C GLU A 43 2.42 21.76 -10.89
N LYS A 44 1.53 20.88 -10.40
CA LYS A 44 0.50 21.21 -9.40
C LYS A 44 0.61 20.34 -8.16
N VAL A 45 0.25 20.90 -7.01
CA VAL A 45 0.10 20.15 -5.76
C VAL A 45 -1.10 19.21 -5.87
N MET A 46 -0.89 17.92 -5.61
CA MET A 46 -1.95 16.91 -5.55
C MET A 46 -2.53 16.82 -4.13
N LYS A 47 -3.86 16.89 -4.01
CA LYS A 47 -4.56 16.66 -2.74
C LYS A 47 -4.87 15.16 -2.61
N LEU A 48 -4.57 14.60 -1.44
CA LEU A 48 -4.93 13.22 -1.09
C LEU A 48 -6.17 13.19 -0.17
N PRO A 49 -7.01 12.14 -0.22
CA PRO A 49 -6.92 11.06 -1.20
C PRO A 49 -7.21 11.57 -2.63
N LEU A 50 -6.59 10.95 -3.64
CA LEU A 50 -6.82 11.27 -5.06
C LEU A 50 -8.30 11.14 -5.45
#